data_AF-V9GZ86-F1
#
_entry.id   AF-V9GZ86-F1
#
_cell.length_a   1.000
_cell.length_b   1.000
_cell.length_c   1.000
_cell.angle_alpha   90.00
_cell.angle_beta   90.00
_cell.angle_gamma   90.00
#
_symmetry.space_group_name_H-M   'P 1'
#
loop_
_entity.id
_entity.type
_entity.pdbx_description
1 polymer ?
#
loop_
_entity_poly.entity_id
_entity_poly.type
_entity_poly.pdbx_seq_one_letter_code
_entity_poly.pdbx_strand_id
1 'polypeptide(L)'
;MVQERHPQLTYQFTMEKPNRRLSELHTYHSSLTCCSKGTMVSEKLWGCCPNHWKSFGSSCYLISTKENFWSISEQNYIHMGAHLVVINTETEQNFITQQLNESLSYFLGLSDPQGNSKWQWIDNTPFSQNVRFWHPHEPNLPEEWCASIVYWNPSKWGWNDVFCDSKHNSICETKKIYL
;
A
#
# COMPACT_ATOMS: atom_id res chain seq x y z
N MET A 1 -20.53 -9.92 15.94
CA MET A 1 -20.11 -10.21 14.55
C MET A 1 -19.08 -11.33 14.62
N VAL A 2 -19.41 -12.50 14.08
CA VAL A 2 -18.51 -13.68 14.13
C VAL A 2 -17.41 -13.45 13.09
N GLN A 3 -16.16 -13.36 13.53
CA GLN A 3 -15.01 -13.26 12.65
C GLN A 3 -14.82 -14.63 11.99
N GLU A 4 -15.13 -14.75 10.69
CA GLU A 4 -14.88 -15.97 9.93
C GLU A 4 -13.37 -16.26 9.95
N ARG A 5 -12.95 -17.29 10.68
CA ARG A 5 -11.57 -17.78 10.66
C ARG A 5 -11.35 -18.54 9.36
N HIS A 6 -10.87 -17.84 8.34
CA HIS A 6 -10.41 -18.49 7.12
C HIS A 6 -9.16 -19.35 7.41
N PRO A 7 -8.99 -20.51 6.75
CA PRO A 7 -7.77 -21.29 6.85
C PRO A 7 -6.57 -20.44 6.42
N GLN A 8 -5.58 -20.32 7.29
CA GLN A 8 -4.29 -19.70 7.00
C GLN A 8 -3.22 -20.78 6.93
N LEU A 9 -2.32 -20.67 5.95
CA LEU A 9 -1.11 -21.46 5.90
C LEU A 9 0.09 -20.58 5.56
N THR A 10 1.25 -20.96 6.05
CA THR A 10 2.51 -20.33 5.70
C THR A 10 3.17 -21.16 4.60
N TYR A 11 3.32 -20.57 3.42
CA TYR A 11 4.07 -21.18 2.33
C TYR A 11 5.55 -20.83 2.49
N GLN A 12 6.39 -21.86 2.66
CA GLN A 12 7.85 -21.73 2.62
C GLN A 12 8.29 -21.95 1.18
N PHE A 13 9.12 -21.06 0.65
CA PHE A 13 9.67 -21.24 -0.69
C PHE A 13 10.59 -22.47 -0.69
N THR A 14 10.15 -23.57 -1.31
CA THR A 14 11.00 -24.74 -1.60
C THR A 14 11.64 -24.56 -2.97
N MET A 15 12.82 -25.15 -3.21
CA MET A 15 13.63 -24.98 -4.44
C MET A 15 13.02 -25.60 -5.73
N GLU A 16 11.71 -25.73 -5.83
CA GLU A 16 11.04 -26.19 -7.05
C GLU A 16 10.73 -25.00 -7.95
N LYS A 17 11.05 -25.11 -9.25
CA LYS A 17 11.03 -24.04 -10.27
C LYS A 17 9.78 -23.15 -10.14
N PRO A 18 9.88 -22.00 -9.45
CA PRO A 18 8.74 -21.11 -9.28
C PRO A 18 8.49 -20.38 -10.60
N ASN A 19 7.25 -19.95 -10.84
CA ASN A 19 7.01 -18.95 -11.88
C ASN A 19 7.88 -17.70 -11.58
N ARG A 20 8.27 -16.95 -12.61
CA ARG A 20 9.16 -15.78 -12.55
C ARG A 20 8.84 -14.84 -11.38
N ARG A 21 7.55 -14.57 -11.14
CA ARG A 21 7.08 -13.70 -10.05
C ARG A 21 7.40 -14.26 -8.65
N LEU A 22 7.25 -15.57 -8.45
CA LEU A 22 7.60 -16.25 -7.19
C LEU A 22 9.12 -16.28 -6.97
N SER A 23 9.92 -16.46 -8.03
CA SER A 23 11.38 -16.42 -7.91
C SER A 23 11.91 -15.04 -7.55
N GLU A 24 11.35 -13.97 -8.12
CA GLU A 24 11.71 -12.58 -7.78
C GLU A 24 11.37 -12.26 -6.32
N LEU A 25 10.21 -12.73 -5.83
CA LEU A 25 9.81 -12.53 -4.43
C LEU A 25 10.67 -13.31 -3.43
N HIS A 26 11.12 -14.52 -3.78
CA HIS A 26 12.00 -15.32 -2.93
C HIS A 26 13.34 -14.61 -2.65
N THR A 27 13.79 -13.73 -3.54
CA THR A 27 15.00 -12.91 -3.32
C THR A 27 14.87 -11.98 -2.11
N TYR A 28 13.65 -11.56 -1.76
CA TYR A 28 13.40 -10.54 -0.73
C TYR A 28 12.57 -11.04 0.45
N HIS A 29 11.85 -12.16 0.28
CA HIS A 29 10.95 -12.71 1.29
C HIS A 29 11.24 -14.20 1.51
N SER A 30 11.44 -14.59 2.76
CA SER A 30 11.71 -15.98 3.12
C SER A 30 10.45 -16.87 3.09
N SER A 31 9.26 -16.29 3.22
CA SER A 31 7.99 -17.02 3.22
C SER A 31 6.78 -16.11 2.99
N LEU A 32 5.66 -16.73 2.62
CA LEU A 32 4.38 -16.07 2.38
C LEU A 32 3.32 -16.57 3.36
N THR A 33 2.40 -15.69 3.76
CA THR A 33 1.17 -16.05 4.46
C THR A 33 0.02 -16.10 3.46
N CYS A 34 -0.59 -17.27 3.30
CA CYS A 34 -1.63 -17.55 2.32
C CYS A 34 -2.98 -17.76 2.99
N CYS A 35 -4.03 -17.14 2.45
CA CYS A 35 -5.41 -17.32 2.89
C CYS A 35 -6.27 -17.82 1.72
N SER A 36 -7.00 -18.92 1.90
CA SER A 36 -7.94 -19.39 0.89
C SER A 36 -9.22 -18.57 0.95
N LYS A 37 -9.62 -17.93 -0.15
CA LYS A 37 -11.00 -17.44 -0.28
C LYS A 37 -11.85 -18.61 -0.75
N GLY A 38 -12.58 -19.25 0.16
CA GLY A 38 -13.53 -20.29 -0.20
C GLY A 38 -14.61 -19.71 -1.09
N THR A 39 -14.51 -19.92 -2.40
CA THR A 39 -15.60 -19.68 -3.34
C THR A 39 -16.00 -21.02 -3.94
N MET A 40 -17.30 -21.18 -4.21
CA MET A 40 -17.96 -22.45 -4.58
C MET A 40 -17.58 -23.00 -5.98
N VAL A 41 -16.43 -22.66 -6.53
CA VAL A 41 -15.96 -23.19 -7.82
C VAL A 41 -14.61 -23.87 -7.59
N SER A 42 -14.43 -25.02 -8.23
CA SER A 42 -13.60 -26.17 -7.86
C SER A 42 -12.07 -25.99 -7.84
N GLU A 43 -11.54 -24.79 -7.65
CA GLU A 43 -10.10 -24.54 -7.51
C GLU A 43 -9.84 -23.68 -6.26
N LYS A 44 -9.09 -24.24 -5.32
CA LYS A 44 -8.75 -23.58 -4.06
C LYS A 44 -7.68 -22.51 -4.31
N LEU A 45 -8.10 -21.32 -4.72
CA LEU A 45 -7.19 -20.20 -4.98
C LEU A 45 -6.75 -19.54 -3.66
N TRP A 46 -5.46 -19.58 -3.38
CA TRP A 46 -4.85 -19.00 -2.19
C TRP A 46 -4.31 -17.60 -2.49
N GLY A 47 -4.87 -16.58 -1.84
CA GLY A 47 -4.29 -15.25 -1.86
C GLY A 47 -3.16 -15.13 -0.84
N CYS A 48 -1.94 -14.94 -1.31
CA CYS A 48 -0.72 -14.90 -0.51
C CYS A 48 -0.10 -13.50 -0.46
N CYS A 49 0.41 -13.13 0.71
CA CYS A 49 1.20 -11.94 0.96
C CYS A 49 2.55 -12.31 1.57
N PRO A 50 3.61 -11.50 1.39
CA PRO A 50 4.82 -11.68 2.14
C PRO A 50 4.57 -11.69 3.65
N ASN A 51 5.36 -12.46 4.39
CA ASN A 51 5.18 -12.51 5.84
C ASN A 51 5.28 -11.12 6.49
N HIS A 52 4.45 -10.91 7.51
CA HIS A 52 4.25 -9.64 8.22
C HIS A 52 3.56 -8.52 7.43
N TRP A 53 3.25 -8.73 6.15
CA TRP A 53 2.43 -7.79 5.38
C TRP A 53 0.96 -8.00 5.71
N LYS A 54 0.22 -6.89 5.77
CA LYS A 54 -1.23 -6.91 5.99
C LYS A 54 -1.94 -7.23 4.69
N SER A 55 -2.96 -8.07 4.74
CA SER A 55 -3.68 -8.57 3.56
C SER A 55 -5.07 -7.94 3.50
N PHE A 56 -5.41 -7.29 2.39
CA PHE A 56 -6.74 -6.72 2.16
C PHE A 56 -7.08 -6.70 0.68
N GLY A 57 -8.34 -6.97 0.32
CA GLY A 57 -8.76 -7.05 -1.09
C GLY A 57 -7.90 -8.02 -1.91
N SER A 58 -7.27 -7.50 -2.97
CA SER A 58 -6.32 -8.16 -3.86
C SER A 58 -4.87 -7.72 -3.65
N SER A 59 -4.57 -6.99 -2.57
CA SER A 59 -3.26 -6.38 -2.31
C SER A 59 -2.71 -6.76 -0.93
N CYS A 60 -1.43 -6.49 -0.75
CA CYS A 60 -0.63 -6.69 0.45
C CYS A 60 0.02 -5.36 0.82
N TYR A 61 0.05 -5.04 2.10
CA TYR A 61 0.48 -3.73 2.59
C TYR A 61 1.56 -3.86 3.66
N LEU A 62 2.59 -3.02 3.59
CA LEU A 62 3.63 -2.89 4.61
C LEU A 62 3.71 -1.43 5.06
N ILE A 63 3.73 -1.20 6.37
CA ILE A 63 3.85 0.14 6.95
C ILE A 63 5.28 0.31 7.41
N SER A 64 6.00 1.27 6.82
CA SER A 64 7.38 1.54 7.22
C SER A 64 7.43 2.14 8.62
N THR A 65 8.32 1.60 9.44
CA THR A 65 8.68 2.17 10.76
C THR A 65 9.77 3.23 10.65
N LYS A 66 10.37 3.42 9.47
CA LYS A 66 11.41 4.41 9.20
C LYS A 66 10.88 5.56 8.38
N GLU A 67 11.29 6.76 8.74
CA GLU A 67 11.05 7.95 7.97
C GLU A 67 12.12 8.13 6.88
N ASN A 68 11.69 8.47 5.66
CA ASN A 68 12.55 8.75 4.53
C ASN A 68 11.94 9.87 3.68
N PHE A 69 12.64 10.31 2.64
CA PHE A 69 12.08 11.15 1.58
C PHE A 69 11.16 10.31 0.68
N TRP A 70 10.29 10.97 -0.08
CA TRP A 70 9.29 10.27 -0.91
C TRP A 70 9.96 9.35 -1.94
N SER A 71 10.96 9.87 -2.67
CA SER A 71 11.70 9.12 -3.70
C SER A 71 12.47 7.93 -3.14
N ILE A 72 13.07 8.09 -1.95
CA ILE A 72 13.79 7.02 -1.26
C ILE A 72 12.81 5.95 -0.77
N SER A 73 11.64 6.33 -0.28
CA SER A 73 10.59 5.39 0.10
C SER A 73 10.16 4.53 -1.08
N GLU A 74 9.90 5.14 -2.24
CA GLU A 74 9.54 4.41 -3.46
C GLU A 74 10.66 3.47 -3.94
N GLN A 75 11.91 3.96 -3.98
CA GLN A 75 13.05 3.14 -4.38
C GLN A 75 13.21 1.89 -3.51
N ASN A 76 12.98 2.00 -2.20
CA ASN A 76 13.03 0.86 -1.28
C ASN A 76 11.95 -0.20 -1.62
N TYR A 77 10.81 0.21 -2.17
CA TYR A 77 9.68 -0.66 -2.48
C TYR A 77 9.78 -1.33 -3.85
N ILE A 78 10.31 -0.63 -4.85
CA ILE A 78 10.51 -1.19 -6.20
C ILE A 78 11.34 -2.48 -6.15
N HIS A 79 12.38 -2.51 -5.30
CA HIS A 79 13.24 -3.69 -5.15
C HIS A 79 12.47 -4.91 -4.61
N MET A 80 11.37 -4.71 -3.87
CA MET A 80 10.51 -5.79 -3.37
C MET A 80 9.35 -6.13 -4.31
N GLY A 81 9.32 -5.58 -5.54
CA GLY A 81 8.19 -5.75 -6.46
C GLY A 81 6.91 -5.06 -5.95
N ALA A 82 7.09 -3.93 -5.26
CA ALA A 82 6.04 -3.15 -4.63
C ALA A 82 6.21 -1.66 -4.95
N HIS A 83 5.26 -0.83 -4.56
CA HIS A 83 5.33 0.63 -4.74
C HIS A 83 4.68 1.32 -3.53
N LEU A 84 4.83 2.64 -3.41
CA LEU A 84 4.05 3.45 -2.49
C LEU A 84 2.55 3.27 -2.75
N VAL A 85 1.75 3.19 -1.68
CA VAL A 85 0.34 2.77 -1.76
C VAL A 85 -0.50 3.64 -2.70
N VAL A 86 -1.38 2.99 -3.48
CA VAL A 86 -2.37 3.64 -4.32
C VAL A 86 -3.74 3.38 -3.72
N ILE A 87 -4.40 4.43 -3.23
CA ILE A 87 -5.71 4.28 -2.59
C ILE A 87 -6.78 4.33 -3.68
N ASN A 88 -7.44 3.20 -3.92
CA ASN A 88 -8.43 3.03 -4.96
C ASN A 88 -9.88 3.18 -4.45
N THR A 89 -10.10 2.92 -3.15
CA THR A 89 -11.44 2.91 -2.56
C THR A 89 -11.44 3.43 -1.13
N GLU A 90 -12.61 3.87 -0.67
CA GLU A 90 -12.81 4.25 0.73
C GLU A 90 -12.55 3.07 1.69
N THR A 91 -12.98 1.86 1.31
CA THR A 91 -12.78 0.67 2.15
C THR A 91 -11.29 0.32 2.31
N GLU A 92 -10.48 0.57 1.27
CA GLU A 92 -9.04 0.44 1.34
C GLU A 92 -8.41 1.47 2.28
N GLN A 93 -8.78 2.76 2.16
CA GLN A 93 -8.31 3.77 3.11
C GLN A 93 -8.70 3.43 4.56
N ASN A 94 -9.95 3.02 4.78
CA ASN A 94 -10.44 2.64 6.10
C ASN A 94 -9.69 1.43 6.67
N PHE A 95 -9.29 0.47 5.82
CA PHE A 95 -8.44 -0.64 6.25
C PHE A 95 -7.03 -0.19 6.62
N ILE A 96 -6.40 0.65 5.78
CA ILE A 96 -5.03 1.15 5.98
C ILE A 96 -4.94 1.94 7.28
N THR A 97 -5.85 2.89 7.48
CA THR A 97 -5.84 3.83 8.62
C THR A 97 -5.98 3.14 9.98
N GLN A 98 -6.62 1.98 10.05
CA GLN A 98 -6.68 1.15 11.28
C GLN A 98 -5.31 0.63 11.73
N GLN A 99 -4.30 0.67 10.86
CA GLN A 99 -2.96 0.18 11.14
C GLN A 99 -1.95 1.31 11.41
N LEU A 100 -2.36 2.57 11.23
CA LEU A 100 -1.49 3.73 11.31
C LEU A 100 -1.47 4.32 12.72
N ASN A 101 -0.40 5.02 13.06
CA ASN A 101 -0.29 5.81 14.28
C ASN A 101 -0.75 7.25 13.99
N GLU A 102 -1.77 7.71 14.71
CA GLU A 102 -2.37 9.05 14.53
C GLU A 102 -1.36 10.21 14.72
N SER A 103 -0.26 9.98 15.43
CA SER A 103 0.80 10.99 15.62
C SER A 103 1.79 11.10 14.45
N LEU A 104 1.65 10.27 13.41
CA LEU A 104 2.59 10.19 12.28
C LEU A 104 1.91 10.55 10.96
N SER A 105 2.74 10.87 9.96
CA SER A 105 2.33 11.13 8.57
C SER A 105 2.99 10.10 7.66
N TYR A 106 2.24 9.60 6.67
CA TYR A 106 2.66 8.51 5.82
C TYR A 106 2.53 8.86 4.35
N PHE A 107 3.63 8.78 3.59
CA PHE A 107 3.60 9.00 2.14
C PHE A 107 2.68 8.01 1.43
N LEU A 108 1.97 8.57 0.44
CA LEU A 108 1.18 7.87 -0.55
C LEU A 108 1.93 7.82 -1.89
N GLY A 109 1.54 6.91 -2.78
CA GLY A 109 2.04 6.85 -4.15
C GLY A 109 1.44 7.92 -5.05
N LEU A 110 1.18 9.12 -4.51
CA LEU A 110 0.51 10.24 -5.17
C LEU A 110 1.43 11.46 -5.14
N SER A 111 1.70 12.04 -6.30
CA SER A 111 2.55 13.23 -6.44
C SER A 111 2.09 14.14 -7.58
N ASP A 112 2.52 15.40 -7.56
CA ASP A 112 2.36 16.38 -8.64
C ASP A 112 3.75 16.83 -9.14
N PRO A 113 4.43 16.04 -9.99
CA PRO A 113 5.84 16.26 -10.33
C PRO A 113 6.14 17.59 -11.05
N GLN A 114 5.11 18.27 -11.56
CA GLN A 114 5.24 19.49 -12.34
C GLN A 114 4.70 20.73 -11.61
N GLY A 115 4.22 20.58 -10.37
CA GLY A 115 3.65 21.68 -9.57
C GLY A 115 2.51 22.43 -10.27
N ASN A 116 1.74 21.73 -11.10
CA ASN A 116 0.67 22.32 -11.91
C ASN A 116 -0.72 21.76 -11.57
N SER A 117 -0.84 21.26 -10.33
CA SER A 117 -2.03 20.62 -9.76
C SER A 117 -2.48 19.37 -10.52
N LYS A 118 -1.56 18.70 -11.23
CA LYS A 118 -1.84 17.45 -11.95
C LYS A 118 -1.27 16.26 -11.20
N TRP A 119 -1.97 15.90 -10.14
CA TRP A 119 -1.68 14.73 -9.31
C TRP A 119 -1.73 13.42 -10.11
N GLN A 120 -0.75 12.55 -9.85
CA GLN A 120 -0.51 11.29 -10.56
C GLN A 120 -0.27 10.17 -9.53
N TRP A 121 -0.95 9.04 -9.73
CA TRP A 121 -0.65 7.82 -8.99
C TRP A 121 0.56 7.12 -9.61
N ILE A 122 1.42 6.55 -8.76
CA ILE A 122 2.67 5.86 -9.14
C ILE A 122 2.42 4.67 -10.08
N ASP A 123 1.25 4.04 -9.99
CA ASP A 123 0.85 2.90 -10.83
C ASP A 123 0.18 3.31 -12.14
N ASN A 124 0.10 4.62 -12.43
CA ASN A 124 -0.59 5.23 -13.56
C ASN A 124 -2.12 5.08 -13.55
N THR A 125 -2.73 4.73 -12.41
CA THR A 125 -4.19 4.79 -12.25
C THR A 125 -4.67 6.23 -12.47
N PRO A 126 -5.69 6.48 -13.33
CA PRO A 126 -6.15 7.83 -13.61
C PRO A 126 -6.69 8.54 -12.36
N PHE A 127 -6.02 9.61 -11.92
CA PHE A 127 -6.44 10.41 -10.76
C PHE A 127 -7.85 11.04 -10.92
N SER A 128 -8.29 11.26 -12.17
CA SER A 128 -9.65 11.75 -12.46
C SER A 128 -10.76 10.74 -12.21
N GLN A 129 -10.43 9.45 -12.19
CA GLN A 129 -11.38 8.34 -12.01
C GLN A 129 -11.29 7.69 -10.63
N ASN A 130 -10.36 8.17 -9.79
CA ASN A 130 -10.10 7.59 -8.48
C ASN A 130 -10.69 8.45 -7.34
N VAL A 131 -10.83 7.85 -6.17
CA VAL A 131 -11.27 8.52 -4.93
C VAL A 131 -10.31 9.64 -4.54
N ARG A 132 -10.83 10.63 -3.79
CA ARG A 132 -10.04 11.76 -3.27
C ARG A 132 -10.43 12.02 -1.84
N PHE A 133 -9.47 11.87 -0.93
CA PHE A 133 -9.68 12.04 0.50
C PHE A 133 -8.78 13.13 1.10
N TRP A 134 -8.51 14.19 0.33
CA TRP A 134 -7.86 15.39 0.82
C TRP A 134 -8.56 15.95 2.06
N HIS A 135 -7.77 16.46 3.00
CA HIS A 135 -8.29 17.26 4.08
C HIS A 135 -8.93 18.55 3.54
N PRO A 136 -9.84 19.17 4.31
CA PRO A 136 -10.37 20.48 3.95
C PRO A 136 -9.24 21.49 3.72
N HIS A 137 -9.30 22.17 2.57
CA HIS A 137 -8.30 23.12 2.06
C HIS A 137 -7.04 22.50 1.45
N GLU A 138 -6.90 21.17 1.46
CA GLU A 138 -5.80 20.49 0.78
C GLU A 138 -6.19 20.02 -0.64
N PRO A 139 -5.23 19.95 -1.57
CA PRO A 139 -3.86 20.42 -1.46
C PRO A 139 -3.76 21.96 -1.49
N ASN A 140 -2.83 22.55 -0.73
CA ASN A 140 -2.82 24.00 -0.47
C ASN A 140 -1.58 24.76 -0.99
N LEU A 141 -0.43 24.12 -1.22
CA LEU A 141 0.82 24.78 -1.56
C LEU A 141 1.40 24.25 -2.88
N PRO A 142 1.69 25.13 -3.86
CA PRO A 142 2.16 24.70 -5.17
C PRO A 142 3.58 24.11 -5.16
N GLU A 143 4.35 24.26 -4.08
CA GLU A 143 5.67 23.65 -3.88
C GLU A 143 5.61 22.26 -3.20
N GLU A 144 4.45 21.87 -2.67
CA GLU A 144 4.25 20.60 -1.97
C GLU A 144 3.80 19.50 -2.96
N TRP A 145 4.77 18.85 -3.59
CA TRP A 145 4.52 17.94 -4.72
C TRP A 145 4.25 16.48 -4.35
N CYS A 146 4.21 16.13 -3.08
CA CYS A 146 4.00 14.74 -2.64
C CYS A 146 2.82 14.67 -1.68
N ALA A 147 2.01 13.62 -1.74
CA ALA A 147 0.90 13.46 -0.82
C ALA A 147 1.27 12.54 0.35
N SER A 148 0.78 12.88 1.53
CA SER A 148 0.76 12.00 2.69
C SER A 148 -0.66 11.84 3.24
N ILE A 149 -0.89 10.77 3.99
CA ILE A 149 -2.07 10.62 4.83
C ILE A 149 -1.72 10.95 6.29
N VAL A 150 -2.55 11.79 6.92
CA VAL A 150 -2.33 12.34 8.26
C VAL A 150 -3.63 12.46 9.04
N TYR A 151 -3.56 12.38 10.37
CA TYR A 151 -4.71 12.52 11.27
C TYR A 151 -4.80 13.92 11.87
N TRP A 152 -5.88 14.65 11.62
CA TRP A 152 -6.15 15.97 12.21
C TRP A 152 -7.48 15.97 12.96
N ASN A 153 -7.50 16.37 14.23
CA ASN A 153 -8.75 16.52 14.98
C ASN A 153 -9.44 17.85 14.59
N PRO A 154 -10.73 17.89 14.17
CA PRO A 154 -11.73 16.81 14.19
C PRO A 154 -11.93 16.04 12.88
N SER A 155 -11.24 16.40 11.80
CA SER A 155 -11.37 15.81 10.47
C SER A 155 -10.96 14.33 10.36
N LYS A 156 -10.22 13.81 11.35
CA LYS A 156 -9.63 12.46 11.40
C LYS A 156 -8.60 12.25 10.29
N TRP A 157 -8.60 11.08 9.62
CA TRP A 157 -7.65 10.74 8.57
C TRP A 157 -8.03 11.37 7.23
N GLY A 158 -7.06 12.01 6.58
CA GLY A 158 -7.20 12.61 5.26
C GLY A 158 -5.84 12.87 4.63
N TRP A 159 -5.82 13.29 3.38
CA TRP A 159 -4.59 13.54 2.63
C TRP A 159 -4.14 14.99 2.78
N ASN A 160 -2.84 15.18 2.79
CA ASN A 160 -2.17 16.47 2.85
C ASN A 160 -1.05 16.48 1.79
N ASP A 161 -0.86 17.57 1.07
CA ASP A 161 0.35 17.77 0.29
C ASP A 161 1.51 18.15 1.22
N VAL A 162 2.70 17.65 0.90
CA VAL A 162 3.92 17.87 1.66
C VAL A 162 5.09 18.02 0.69
N PHE A 163 6.15 18.69 1.15
CA PHE A 163 7.43 18.71 0.46
C PHE A 163 7.96 17.27 0.27
N CYS A 164 8.41 16.92 -0.94
CA CYS A 164 8.89 15.56 -1.20
C CYS A 164 10.21 15.21 -0.46
N ASP A 165 10.96 16.23 -0.03
CA ASP A 165 12.22 16.14 0.70
C ASP A 165 12.06 16.29 2.23
N SER A 166 10.82 16.41 2.74
CA SER A 166 10.56 16.18 4.16
C SER A 166 10.54 14.69 4.47
N LYS A 167 10.90 14.36 5.71
CA LYS A 167 10.93 12.97 6.18
C LYS A 167 9.56 12.56 6.69
N HIS A 168 9.03 11.48 6.14
CA HIS A 168 7.78 10.86 6.58
C HIS A 168 7.91 9.34 6.59
N ASN A 169 7.06 8.68 7.39
CA ASN A 169 6.82 7.26 7.21
C ASN A 169 6.18 7.02 5.83
N SER A 170 6.01 5.77 5.43
CA SER A 170 5.39 5.45 4.15
C SER A 170 4.67 4.12 4.19
N ILE A 171 3.71 3.95 3.28
CA ILE A 171 2.93 2.74 3.15
C ILE A 171 3.25 2.13 1.78
N CYS A 172 3.61 0.85 1.80
CA CYS A 172 3.95 0.05 0.63
C CYS A 172 2.76 -0.82 0.24
N GLU A 173 2.55 -1.02 -1.06
CA GLU A 173 1.54 -1.90 -1.63
C GLU A 173 2.16 -2.83 -2.70
N THR A 174 1.74 -4.09 -2.71
CA THR A 174 1.91 -4.98 -3.87
C THR A 174 0.68 -5.86 -4.06
N LYS A 175 0.44 -6.36 -5.27
CA LYS A 175 -0.67 -7.28 -5.53
C LYS A 175 -0.41 -8.64 -4.88
N LYS A 176 -1.47 -9.29 -4.38
CA LYS A 176 -1.42 -10.67 -3.90
C LYS A 176 -0.85 -11.61 -4.97
N ILE A 177 -0.22 -12.66 -4.49
CA ILE A 177 0.15 -13.82 -5.29
C ILE A 177 -0.99 -14.81 -5.14
N TYR A 178 -1.47 -15.35 -6.25
CA TYR A 178 -2.50 -16.38 -6.23
C TYR A 178 -1.87 -17.72 -6.59
N LEU A 179 -1.99 -18.69 -5.68
CA LEU A 179 -1.51 -20.06 -5.80
C LEU A 179 -2.67 -21.05 -5.87
#